data_AF-A0A0C9YG01-F1
#
_entry.id   AF-A0A0C9YG01-F1
#
_cell.length_a   1.000
_cell.length_b   1.000
_cell.length_c   1.000
_cell.angle_alpha   90.00
_cell.angle_beta   90.00
_cell.angle_gamma   90.00
#
_symmetry.space_group_name_H-M   'P 1'
#
loop_
_entity.id
_entity.type
_entity.pdbx_description
1 polymer ?
#
loop_
_entity_poly.entity_id
_entity_poly.type
_entity_poly.pdbx_seq_one_letter_code
_entity_poly.pdbx_strand_id
1 'polypeptide(L)'
;PFDDNDSDLVLHTSDGGRFAFSGIVIRPEKGRDIIEITEDSLTTERVLHFCYPFTNPVLENLDDIQKVLAMMKKFEMRGLMERVKSLLVQPSFLEEEPLRVFAIAYRFGFEAETRIAARSTLRHQIFGPYVKELEHIPASVYHKLLQYHRKCSVVVCGLTSDFSWFPGFASRWIWFQCDDCVHHSLSWPLSDGKIYEVNAWFIEYMERARSVLRERPCGKVVNDPLLIMDALETATHCNTCRSSAFLDISTFIGEHFSVEVEKAVDTV
;
A
#
# COMPACT_ATOMS: atom_id res chain seq x y z
N PRO A 1 -28.55 -7.91 22.71
CA PRO A 1 -28.28 -7.41 24.08
C PRO A 1 -28.83 -6.00 24.36
N PHE A 2 -29.38 -5.29 23.36
CA PHE A 2 -29.86 -3.92 23.50
C PHE A 2 -31.39 -3.77 23.43
N ASP A 3 -32.14 -4.83 23.78
CA ASP A 3 -33.60 -4.90 23.68
C ASP A 3 -34.26 -5.17 25.06
N ASP A 4 -33.73 -4.55 26.13
CA ASP A 4 -34.29 -4.71 27.48
C ASP A 4 -35.43 -3.71 27.74
N ASN A 5 -36.59 -4.23 28.13
CA ASN A 5 -37.79 -3.44 28.41
C ASN A 5 -37.70 -2.69 29.75
N ASP A 6 -36.84 -3.12 30.67
CA ASP A 6 -36.56 -2.45 31.97
C ASP A 6 -35.27 -1.64 31.92
N SER A 7 -35.00 -0.99 30.79
CA SER A 7 -33.77 -0.22 30.58
C SER A 7 -33.77 1.15 31.28
N ASP A 8 -32.61 1.50 31.85
CA ASP A 8 -32.37 2.79 32.49
C ASP A 8 -31.96 3.88 31.47
N LEU A 9 -31.57 3.47 30.25
CA LEU A 9 -31.11 4.36 29.19
C LEU A 9 -31.48 3.82 27.81
N VAL A 10 -31.96 4.71 26.93
CA VAL A 10 -32.19 4.41 25.51
C VAL A 10 -31.40 5.37 24.62
N LEU A 11 -30.58 4.84 23.71
CA LEU A 11 -30.01 5.60 22.61
C LEU A 11 -30.96 5.53 21.41
N HIS A 12 -31.31 6.68 20.85
CA HIS A 12 -32.12 6.80 19.63
C HIS A 12 -31.26 7.31 18.49
N THR A 13 -31.17 6.54 17.40
CA THR A 13 -30.31 6.84 16.24
C THR A 13 -31.03 7.69 15.21
N SER A 14 -30.28 8.29 14.28
CA SER A 14 -30.83 9.22 13.29
C SER A 14 -31.85 8.57 12.33
N ASP A 15 -31.74 7.26 12.14
CA ASP A 15 -32.62 6.42 11.31
C ASP A 15 -33.71 5.71 12.12
N GLY A 16 -33.89 6.08 13.40
CA GLY A 16 -34.97 5.57 14.25
C GLY A 16 -34.67 4.26 14.97
N GLY A 17 -33.44 3.76 14.89
CA GLY A 17 -32.97 2.62 15.69
C GLY A 17 -32.94 2.96 17.18
N ARG A 18 -33.19 1.94 18.02
CA ARG A 18 -33.25 2.06 19.48
C ARG A 18 -32.34 1.04 20.13
N PHE A 19 -31.49 1.50 21.05
CA PHE A 19 -30.61 0.65 21.85
C PHE A 19 -30.87 0.91 23.33
N ALA A 20 -31.42 -0.09 24.02
CA ALA A 20 -31.76 -0.07 25.43
C ALA A 20 -30.62 -0.66 26.29
N PHE A 21 -30.30 0.00 27.40
CA PHE A 21 -29.23 -0.39 28.32
C PHE A 21 -29.71 -0.42 29.77
N SER A 22 -29.24 -1.39 30.53
CA SER A 22 -29.56 -1.57 31.95
C SER A 22 -28.29 -1.51 32.79
N GLY A 23 -28.32 -0.81 33.93
CA GLY A 23 -27.18 -0.73 34.86
C GLY A 23 -26.08 0.28 34.50
N ILE A 24 -26.34 1.23 33.59
CA ILE A 24 -25.42 2.34 33.28
C ILE A 24 -25.72 3.52 34.20
N VAL A 25 -24.72 3.97 34.96
CA VAL A 25 -24.84 5.18 35.79
C VAL A 25 -24.55 6.41 34.95
N ILE A 26 -25.59 7.18 34.62
CA ILE A 26 -25.47 8.48 33.95
C ILE A 26 -25.41 9.58 35.02
N ARG A 27 -24.67 10.66 34.75
CA ARG A 27 -24.89 11.94 35.44
C ARG A 27 -25.98 12.69 34.70
N PRO A 28 -27.24 12.69 35.16
CA PRO A 28 -28.32 13.31 34.41
C PRO A 28 -28.11 14.82 34.38
N GLU A 29 -28.12 15.42 33.19
CA GLU A 29 -28.23 16.88 33.13
C GLU A 29 -29.69 17.34 33.30
N LYS A 30 -30.72 16.58 32.92
CA LYS A 30 -32.13 17.05 32.96
C LYS A 30 -33.20 15.94 33.01
N GLY A 31 -32.97 14.83 33.72
CA GLY A 31 -34.01 13.77 33.90
C GLY A 31 -34.56 13.19 32.59
N ARG A 32 -33.70 13.03 31.58
CA ARG A 32 -34.04 12.36 30.31
C ARG A 32 -33.30 11.05 30.22
N ASP A 33 -34.05 9.96 30.10
CA ASP A 33 -33.52 8.60 29.94
C ASP A 33 -33.32 8.23 28.47
N ILE A 34 -33.60 9.17 27.55
CA ILE A 34 -33.40 9.02 26.10
C ILE A 34 -32.32 10.00 25.65
N ILE A 35 -31.29 9.48 25.00
CA ILE A 35 -30.23 10.25 24.35
C ILE A 35 -30.37 10.09 22.84
N GLU A 36 -30.57 11.21 22.14
CA GLU A 36 -30.56 11.22 20.68
C GLU A 36 -29.12 11.34 20.15
N ILE A 37 -28.78 10.49 19.18
CA ILE A 37 -27.49 10.50 18.50
C ILE A 37 -27.67 10.68 17.00
N THR A 38 -26.66 11.25 16.35
CA THR A 38 -26.71 11.63 14.93
C THR A 38 -26.27 10.51 13.99
N GLU A 39 -25.70 9.44 14.55
CA GLU A 39 -25.21 8.27 13.84
C GLU A 39 -26.35 7.30 13.52
N ASP A 40 -26.22 6.52 12.44
CA ASP A 40 -27.19 5.49 12.05
C ASP A 40 -27.12 4.26 12.98
N SER A 41 -28.19 3.46 12.96
CA SER A 41 -28.35 2.28 13.80
C SER A 41 -27.21 1.28 13.63
N LEU A 42 -26.82 0.98 12.40
CA LEU A 42 -25.75 0.03 12.08
C LEU A 42 -24.39 0.50 12.62
N THR A 43 -24.05 1.77 12.44
CA THR A 43 -22.81 2.35 12.97
C THR A 43 -22.79 2.31 14.50
N THR A 44 -23.92 2.66 15.11
CA THR A 44 -24.11 2.64 16.56
C THR A 44 -23.94 1.24 17.12
N GLU A 45 -24.62 0.25 16.54
CA GLU A 45 -24.50 -1.16 16.93
C GLU A 45 -23.05 -1.64 16.87
N ARG A 46 -22.34 -1.35 15.78
CA ARG A 46 -20.93 -1.72 15.62
C ARG A 46 -20.05 -1.11 16.71
N VAL A 47 -20.20 0.19 17.01
CA VAL A 47 -19.44 0.83 18.09
C VAL A 47 -19.77 0.21 19.45
N LEU A 48 -21.04 -0.07 19.72
CA LEU A 48 -21.45 -0.73 20.96
C LEU A 48 -20.86 -2.15 21.08
N HIS A 49 -20.80 -2.92 20.00
CA HIS A 49 -20.12 -4.23 20.00
C HIS A 49 -18.63 -4.13 20.33
N PHE A 50 -17.96 -3.01 20.04
CA PHE A 50 -16.59 -2.79 20.53
C PHE A 50 -16.53 -2.48 22.04
N CYS A 51 -17.55 -1.85 22.61
CA CYS A 51 -17.61 -1.49 24.03
C CYS A 51 -17.91 -2.67 24.96
N TYR A 52 -18.67 -3.65 24.50
CA TYR A 52 -19.06 -4.82 25.30
C TYR A 52 -18.14 -6.02 25.03
N PRO A 53 -18.00 -6.98 25.97
CA PRO A 53 -17.17 -8.17 25.80
C PRO A 53 -17.81 -9.19 24.85
N PHE A 54 -17.99 -8.79 23.60
CA PHE A 54 -18.41 -9.63 22.49
C PHE A 54 -17.31 -9.71 21.42
N THR A 55 -17.51 -10.56 20.42
CA THR A 55 -16.71 -10.59 19.21
C THR A 55 -16.73 -9.23 18.51
N ASN A 56 -15.55 -8.75 18.05
CA ASN A 56 -15.48 -7.53 17.24
C ASN A 56 -16.45 -7.61 16.05
N PRO A 57 -17.17 -6.53 15.73
CA PRO A 57 -18.02 -6.50 14.55
C PRO A 57 -17.19 -6.59 13.27
N VAL A 58 -17.78 -7.14 12.21
CA VAL A 58 -17.21 -7.13 10.87
C VAL A 58 -17.42 -5.75 10.25
N LEU A 59 -16.34 -5.15 9.75
CA LEU A 59 -16.36 -3.92 8.96
C LEU A 59 -15.97 -4.29 7.53
N GLU A 60 -16.90 -4.17 6.58
CA GLU A 60 -16.75 -4.76 5.25
C GLU A 60 -16.00 -3.85 4.28
N ASN A 61 -16.08 -2.53 4.49
CA ASN A 61 -15.53 -1.54 3.57
C ASN A 61 -14.98 -0.31 4.31
N LEU A 62 -14.26 0.54 3.58
CA LEU A 62 -13.67 1.76 4.13
C LEU A 62 -14.69 2.79 4.61
N ASP A 63 -15.92 2.80 4.08
CA ASP A 63 -16.97 3.72 4.53
C ASP A 63 -17.47 3.32 5.92
N ASP A 64 -17.66 2.03 6.17
CA ASP A 64 -17.99 1.48 7.49
C ASP A 64 -16.93 1.83 8.53
N ILE A 65 -15.66 1.62 8.19
CA ILE A 65 -14.52 1.94 9.05
C ILE A 65 -14.52 3.44 9.37
N GLN A 66 -14.73 4.30 8.39
CA GLN A 66 -14.78 5.76 8.60
C GLN A 66 -15.91 6.19 9.53
N LYS A 67 -17.12 5.65 9.35
CA LYS A 67 -18.27 5.96 10.21
C LYS A 67 -18.02 5.55 11.65
N VAL A 68 -17.51 4.33 11.86
CA VAL A 68 -17.17 3.81 13.20
C VAL A 68 -16.08 4.65 13.84
N LEU A 69 -15.01 4.97 13.13
CA LEU A 69 -13.93 5.84 13.64
C LEU A 69 -14.42 7.26 13.94
N ALA A 70 -15.31 7.82 13.12
CA ALA A 70 -15.89 9.14 13.34
C ALA A 70 -16.71 9.18 14.64
N MET A 71 -17.55 8.18 14.87
CA MET A 71 -18.33 8.03 16.10
C MET A 71 -17.40 7.83 17.31
N MET A 72 -16.43 6.91 17.23
CA MET A 72 -15.46 6.68 18.30
C MET A 72 -14.66 7.95 18.64
N LYS A 73 -14.27 8.74 17.64
CA LYS A 73 -13.59 10.02 17.86
C LYS A 73 -14.51 11.06 18.52
N LYS A 74 -15.77 11.16 18.08
CA LYS A 74 -16.78 12.07 18.65
C LYS A 74 -17.05 11.79 20.13
N PHE A 75 -17.11 10.52 20.51
CA PHE A 75 -17.34 10.08 21.89
C PHE A 75 -16.05 9.78 22.67
N GLU A 76 -14.90 10.25 22.17
CA GLU A 76 -13.58 10.13 22.82
C GLU A 76 -13.15 8.70 23.18
N MET A 77 -13.61 7.70 22.42
CA MET A 77 -13.33 6.27 22.61
C MET A 77 -11.96 5.86 22.05
N ARG A 78 -10.91 6.58 22.43
CA ARG A 78 -9.54 6.41 21.86
C ARG A 78 -9.01 4.98 21.97
N GLY A 79 -9.26 4.30 23.09
CA GLY A 79 -8.83 2.91 23.28
C GLY A 79 -9.48 1.92 22.31
N LEU A 80 -10.70 2.21 21.82
CA LEU A 80 -11.38 1.36 20.84
C LEU A 80 -10.93 1.68 19.41
N MET A 81 -10.55 2.92 19.13
CA MET A 81 -9.97 3.30 17.83
C MET A 81 -8.70 2.49 17.52
N GLU A 82 -7.90 2.16 18.54
CA GLU A 82 -6.71 1.29 18.42
C GLU A 82 -7.06 -0.14 17.96
N ARG A 83 -8.28 -0.63 18.22
CA ARG A 83 -8.74 -1.95 17.75
C ARG A 83 -9.19 -1.90 16.29
N VAL A 84 -9.62 -0.74 15.81
CA VAL A 84 -10.14 -0.54 14.45
C VAL A 84 -9.03 -0.19 13.46
N LYS A 85 -7.97 0.51 13.90
CA LYS A 85 -6.89 0.94 13.00
C LYS A 85 -6.14 -0.21 12.31
N SER A 86 -6.07 -1.40 12.91
CA SER A 86 -5.46 -2.57 12.28
C SER A 86 -6.30 -3.11 11.11
N LEU A 87 -7.62 -2.93 11.14
CA LEU A 87 -8.52 -3.29 10.05
C LEU A 87 -8.32 -2.36 8.84
N LEU A 88 -7.99 -1.10 9.10
CA LEU A 88 -7.77 -0.09 8.05
C LEU A 88 -6.57 -0.44 7.15
N VAL A 89 -5.54 -1.11 7.68
CA VAL A 89 -4.33 -1.50 6.95
C VAL A 89 -4.32 -2.97 6.50
N GLN A 90 -5.50 -3.57 6.35
CA GLN A 90 -5.59 -4.92 5.76
C GLN A 90 -5.06 -4.94 4.32
N PRO A 91 -4.43 -6.05 3.89
CA PRO A 91 -3.87 -6.16 2.55
C PRO A 91 -4.86 -5.84 1.42
N SER A 92 -6.13 -6.25 1.54
CA SER A 92 -7.18 -5.96 0.55
C SER A 92 -7.34 -4.45 0.32
N PHE A 93 -7.50 -3.67 1.38
CA PHE A 93 -7.65 -2.21 1.26
C PHE A 93 -6.36 -1.52 0.78
N LEU A 94 -5.19 -2.00 1.20
CA LEU A 94 -3.91 -1.45 0.77
C LEU A 94 -3.58 -1.75 -0.70
N GLU A 95 -4.12 -2.84 -1.25
CA GLU A 95 -3.92 -3.22 -2.66
C GLU A 95 -4.94 -2.56 -3.58
N GLU A 96 -6.18 -2.37 -3.13
CA GLU A 96 -7.24 -1.78 -3.95
C GLU A 96 -7.30 -0.25 -3.83
N GLU A 97 -7.21 0.28 -2.60
CA GLU A 97 -7.54 1.68 -2.31
C GLU A 97 -6.54 2.40 -1.38
N PRO A 98 -5.21 2.28 -1.57
CA PRO A 98 -4.22 2.78 -0.59
C PRO A 98 -4.27 4.30 -0.38
N LEU A 99 -4.70 5.08 -1.36
CA LEU A 99 -4.86 6.54 -1.21
C LEU A 99 -6.02 6.89 -0.25
N ARG A 100 -7.12 6.12 -0.29
CA ARG A 100 -8.22 6.28 0.66
C ARG A 100 -7.75 5.90 2.05
N VAL A 101 -7.08 4.76 2.19
CA VAL A 101 -6.50 4.30 3.46
C VAL A 101 -5.57 5.36 4.05
N PHE A 102 -4.69 5.95 3.23
CA PHE A 102 -3.78 7.01 3.64
C PHE A 102 -4.54 8.23 4.19
N ALA A 103 -5.54 8.71 3.46
CA ALA A 103 -6.31 9.88 3.88
C ALA A 103 -7.10 9.62 5.17
N ILE A 104 -7.71 8.44 5.31
CA ILE A 104 -8.43 8.01 6.52
C ILE A 104 -7.46 7.93 7.70
N ALA A 105 -6.35 7.22 7.55
CA ALA A 105 -5.35 7.05 8.61
C ALA A 105 -4.84 8.41 9.10
N TYR A 106 -4.53 9.33 8.18
CA TYR A 106 -4.08 10.67 8.51
C TYR A 106 -5.17 11.47 9.25
N ARG A 107 -6.41 11.46 8.75
CA ARG A 107 -7.57 12.17 9.35
C ARG A 107 -7.81 11.77 10.81
N PHE A 108 -7.56 10.51 11.15
CA PHE A 108 -7.74 9.97 12.50
C PHE A 108 -6.47 9.99 13.36
N GLY A 109 -5.32 10.44 12.82
CA GLY A 109 -4.06 10.56 13.56
C GLY A 109 -3.32 9.24 13.74
N PHE A 110 -3.57 8.27 12.88
CA PHE A 110 -2.92 6.95 12.90
C PHE A 110 -1.60 6.99 12.13
N GLU A 111 -0.53 7.46 12.78
CA GLU A 111 0.74 7.76 12.11
C GLU A 111 1.41 6.53 11.48
N ALA A 112 1.41 5.40 12.17
CA ALA A 112 2.02 4.17 11.65
C ALA A 112 1.26 3.66 10.42
N GLU A 113 -0.06 3.64 10.51
CA GLU A 113 -0.97 3.24 9.44
C GLU A 113 -0.90 4.19 8.25
N THR A 114 -0.73 5.49 8.51
CA THR A 114 -0.51 6.50 7.46
C THR A 114 0.77 6.20 6.68
N ARG A 115 1.87 5.81 7.36
CA ARG A 115 3.13 5.44 6.69
C ARG A 115 2.99 4.16 5.89
N ILE A 116 2.32 3.14 6.44
CA ILE A 116 2.03 1.87 5.74
C ILE A 116 1.22 2.14 4.46
N ALA A 117 0.18 2.96 4.55
CA ALA A 117 -0.65 3.33 3.42
C ALA A 117 0.12 4.17 2.39
N ALA A 118 0.93 5.14 2.84
CA ALA A 118 1.79 5.95 1.97
C ALA A 118 2.73 5.07 1.16
N ARG A 119 3.42 4.11 1.79
CA ARG A 119 4.27 3.13 1.09
C ARG A 119 3.47 2.29 0.10
N SER A 120 2.24 1.92 0.44
CA SER A 120 1.37 1.12 -0.45
C SER A 120 0.92 1.90 -1.69
N THR A 121 0.83 3.25 -1.63
CA THR A 121 0.52 4.07 -2.80
C THR A 121 1.56 3.95 -3.92
N LEU A 122 2.81 3.56 -3.61
CA LEU A 122 3.88 3.38 -4.60
C LEU A 122 3.60 2.26 -5.61
N ARG A 123 2.65 1.36 -5.30
CA ARG A 123 2.18 0.32 -6.22
C ARG A 123 1.30 0.87 -7.34
N HIS A 124 0.81 2.10 -7.19
CA HIS A 124 -0.09 2.77 -8.11
C HIS A 124 0.59 3.99 -8.71
N GLN A 125 -0.01 4.48 -9.79
CA GLN A 125 0.41 5.74 -10.40
C GLN A 125 0.23 6.89 -9.41
N ILE A 126 1.16 7.85 -9.47
CA ILE A 126 1.18 9.04 -8.60
C ILE A 126 -0.12 9.85 -8.66
N PHE A 127 -0.74 9.92 -9.85
CA PHE A 127 -2.04 10.56 -10.08
C PHE A 127 -3.10 9.49 -10.27
N GLY A 128 -3.57 8.94 -9.16
CA GLY A 128 -4.70 8.03 -9.14
C GLY A 128 -6.06 8.74 -9.30
N PRO A 129 -7.16 7.97 -9.32
CA PRO A 129 -8.50 8.53 -9.30
C PRO A 129 -8.71 9.39 -8.05
N TYR A 130 -9.58 10.40 -8.20
CA TYR A 130 -10.02 11.21 -7.06
C TYR A 130 -10.70 10.35 -6.00
N VAL A 131 -10.41 10.63 -4.74
CA VAL A 131 -11.10 10.01 -3.60
C VAL A 131 -11.59 11.09 -2.65
N LYS A 132 -12.84 10.96 -2.20
CA LYS A 132 -13.53 11.95 -1.35
C LYS A 132 -12.80 12.22 -0.04
N GLU A 133 -12.04 11.24 0.47
CA GLU A 133 -11.30 11.36 1.72
C GLU A 133 -10.19 12.43 1.66
N LEU A 134 -9.75 12.84 0.46
CA LEU A 134 -8.80 13.94 0.29
C LEU A 134 -9.35 15.28 0.77
N GLU A 135 -10.67 15.48 0.77
CA GLU A 135 -11.31 16.70 1.29
C GLU A 135 -11.08 16.89 2.79
N HIS A 136 -10.73 15.81 3.49
CA HIS A 136 -10.54 15.79 4.94
C HIS A 136 -9.08 15.90 5.37
N ILE A 137 -8.15 16.05 4.43
CA ILE A 137 -6.74 16.24 4.73
C ILE A 137 -6.23 17.59 4.19
N PRO A 138 -5.28 18.24 4.87
CA PRO A 138 -4.63 19.43 4.33
C PRO A 138 -3.94 19.15 2.99
N ALA A 139 -4.03 20.09 2.05
CA ALA A 139 -3.33 19.99 0.76
C ALA A 139 -1.80 19.78 0.93
N SER A 140 -1.22 20.31 2.02
CA SER A 140 0.19 20.11 2.36
C SER A 140 0.56 18.64 2.63
N VAL A 141 -0.37 17.84 3.12
CA VAL A 141 -0.18 16.41 3.41
C VAL A 141 -0.19 15.61 2.13
N TYR A 142 -1.16 15.89 1.25
CA TYR A 142 -1.18 15.31 -0.08
C TYR A 142 0.07 15.69 -0.88
N HIS A 143 0.51 16.96 -0.81
CA HIS A 143 1.75 17.39 -1.43
C HIS A 143 2.99 16.63 -0.92
N LYS A 144 3.07 16.36 0.39
CA LYS A 144 4.14 15.52 0.97
C LYS A 144 4.10 14.09 0.44
N LEU A 145 2.91 13.51 0.26
CA LEU A 145 2.76 12.17 -0.34
C LEU A 145 3.29 12.16 -1.79
N LEU A 146 2.94 13.18 -2.59
CA LEU A 146 3.45 13.32 -3.97
C LEU A 146 4.98 13.48 -4.00
N GLN A 147 5.53 14.26 -3.06
CA GLN A 147 6.98 14.44 -2.93
C GLN A 147 7.67 13.13 -2.54
N TYR A 148 7.07 12.37 -1.62
CA TYR A 148 7.54 11.04 -1.23
C TYR A 148 7.57 10.09 -2.44
N HIS A 149 6.45 9.98 -3.17
CA HIS A 149 6.36 9.15 -4.38
C HIS A 149 7.45 9.53 -5.40
N ARG A 150 7.60 10.83 -5.70
CA ARG A 150 8.65 11.32 -6.59
C ARG A 150 10.06 10.95 -6.14
N LYS A 151 10.37 11.07 -4.84
CA LYS A 151 11.68 10.70 -4.29
C LYS A 151 11.93 9.21 -4.48
N CYS A 152 10.96 8.36 -4.13
CA CYS A 152 11.04 6.93 -4.37
C CYS A 152 11.31 6.63 -5.85
N SER A 153 10.53 7.21 -6.78
CA SER A 153 10.73 7.06 -8.22
C SER A 153 12.14 7.43 -8.67
N VAL A 154 12.71 8.53 -8.18
CA VAL A 154 14.08 8.94 -8.53
C VAL A 154 15.11 7.91 -8.09
N VAL A 155 15.03 7.44 -6.84
CA VAL A 155 16.00 6.48 -6.29
C VAL A 155 15.89 5.13 -7.01
N VAL A 156 14.68 4.60 -7.21
CA VAL A 156 14.51 3.29 -7.87
C VAL A 156 14.85 3.34 -9.36
N CYS A 157 14.57 4.46 -10.06
CA CYS A 157 15.04 4.64 -11.43
C CYS A 157 16.57 4.67 -11.49
N GLY A 158 17.25 5.16 -10.45
CA GLY A 158 18.71 5.14 -10.35
C GLY A 158 19.30 3.74 -10.50
N LEU A 159 18.62 2.71 -9.95
CA LEU A 159 19.05 1.30 -10.03
C LEU A 159 19.12 0.74 -11.46
N THR A 160 18.49 1.42 -12.42
CA THR A 160 18.51 1.04 -13.85
C THR A 160 19.64 1.71 -14.64
N SER A 161 20.46 2.51 -13.97
CA SER A 161 21.60 3.21 -14.57
C SER A 161 22.88 3.05 -13.75
N ASP A 162 22.76 2.77 -12.46
CA ASP A 162 23.83 2.35 -11.57
C ASP A 162 23.65 0.87 -11.24
N PHE A 163 24.64 0.06 -11.59
CA PHE A 163 24.66 -1.40 -11.40
C PHE A 163 25.68 -1.84 -10.35
N SER A 164 26.19 -0.90 -9.55
CA SER A 164 27.11 -1.21 -8.43
C SER A 164 26.51 -2.16 -7.40
N TRP A 165 25.18 -2.28 -7.35
CA TRP A 165 24.43 -3.21 -6.50
C TRP A 165 24.41 -4.65 -7.02
N PHE A 166 24.91 -4.92 -8.24
CA PHE A 166 24.94 -6.27 -8.80
C PHE A 166 25.83 -7.19 -7.95
N PRO A 167 25.39 -8.44 -7.71
CA PRO A 167 26.18 -9.40 -6.95
C PRO A 167 27.50 -9.70 -7.66
N GLY A 168 28.54 -10.08 -6.90
CA GLY A 168 29.87 -10.34 -7.48
C GLY A 168 29.94 -11.48 -8.51
N PHE A 169 28.88 -12.31 -8.60
CA PHE A 169 28.74 -13.35 -9.62
C PHE A 169 27.92 -12.90 -10.84
N ALA A 170 27.46 -11.64 -10.90
CA ALA A 170 26.58 -11.14 -11.94
C ALA A 170 27.14 -11.33 -13.35
N SER A 171 28.47 -11.29 -13.49
CA SER A 171 29.15 -11.55 -14.77
C SER A 171 28.81 -12.93 -15.36
N ARG A 172 28.30 -13.88 -14.58
CA ARG A 172 27.90 -15.22 -15.05
C ARG A 172 26.55 -15.26 -15.75
N TRP A 173 25.74 -14.22 -15.65
CA TRP A 173 24.44 -14.18 -16.33
C TRP A 173 24.60 -14.09 -17.84
N ILE A 174 23.66 -14.70 -18.56
CA ILE A 174 23.77 -14.92 -20.00
C ILE A 174 23.93 -13.63 -20.83
N TRP A 175 23.38 -12.50 -20.37
CA TRP A 175 23.51 -11.22 -21.05
C TRP A 175 24.90 -10.57 -20.95
N PHE A 176 25.80 -11.13 -20.12
CA PHE A 176 27.22 -10.76 -20.06
C PHE A 176 28.14 -11.84 -20.67
N GLN A 177 27.62 -13.02 -21.00
CA GLN A 177 28.41 -14.18 -21.42
C GLN A 177 28.22 -14.57 -22.89
N CYS A 178 27.23 -14.01 -23.58
CA CYS A 178 26.86 -14.45 -24.91
C CYS A 178 27.46 -13.55 -25.99
N ASP A 179 28.45 -14.08 -26.72
CA ASP A 179 29.15 -13.37 -27.80
C ASP A 179 28.42 -13.44 -29.17
N ASP A 180 27.42 -14.31 -29.31
CA ASP A 180 26.68 -14.54 -30.57
C ASP A 180 25.56 -13.50 -30.83
N CYS A 181 25.33 -12.62 -29.87
CA CYS A 181 24.18 -11.75 -29.81
C CYS A 181 24.56 -10.30 -30.16
N VAL A 182 23.56 -9.47 -30.48
CA VAL A 182 23.79 -8.02 -30.63
C VAL A 182 24.03 -7.43 -29.24
N HIS A 183 25.26 -6.99 -29.00
CA HIS A 183 25.58 -6.20 -27.83
C HIS A 183 25.12 -4.76 -28.02
N HIS A 184 24.63 -4.16 -26.93
CA HIS A 184 24.35 -2.75 -26.91
C HIS A 184 25.66 -1.95 -26.94
N SER A 185 25.61 -0.70 -27.39
CA SER A 185 26.76 0.23 -27.34
C SER A 185 27.18 0.62 -25.91
N LEU A 186 26.43 0.19 -24.89
CA LEU A 186 26.70 0.50 -23.50
C LEU A 186 27.45 -0.67 -22.87
N SER A 187 28.49 -0.35 -22.11
CA SER A 187 29.23 -1.31 -21.29
C SER A 187 29.07 -0.94 -19.82
N TRP A 188 28.96 -1.94 -18.95
CA TRP A 188 28.63 -1.72 -17.54
C TRP A 188 29.79 -2.12 -16.61
N PRO A 189 30.18 -1.25 -15.67
CA PRO A 189 31.08 -1.63 -14.60
C PRO A 189 30.35 -2.54 -13.60
N LEU A 190 30.91 -3.72 -13.33
CA LEU A 190 30.43 -4.59 -12.27
C LEU A 190 31.27 -4.42 -11.00
N SER A 191 30.78 -5.00 -9.90
CA SER A 191 31.40 -4.93 -8.57
C SER A 191 32.80 -5.57 -8.50
N ASP A 192 33.20 -6.35 -9.50
CA ASP A 192 34.55 -6.90 -9.65
C ASP A 192 35.55 -5.90 -10.27
N GLY A 193 35.10 -4.68 -10.58
CA GLY A 193 35.93 -3.62 -11.15
C GLY A 193 36.17 -3.73 -12.66
N LYS A 194 35.54 -4.70 -13.34
CA LYS A 194 35.63 -4.87 -14.79
C LYS A 194 34.42 -4.27 -15.48
N ILE A 195 34.63 -3.93 -16.76
CA ILE A 195 33.59 -3.42 -17.65
C ILE A 195 33.17 -4.56 -18.57
N TYR A 196 31.87 -4.81 -18.64
CA TYR A 196 31.28 -5.87 -19.47
C TYR A 196 30.39 -5.29 -20.56
N GLU A 197 30.47 -5.88 -21.75
CA GLU A 197 29.46 -5.67 -22.79
C GLU A 197 28.17 -6.39 -22.41
N VAL A 198 27.03 -5.81 -22.79
CA VAL A 198 25.71 -6.27 -22.35
C VAL A 198 24.83 -6.48 -23.56
N ASN A 199 24.10 -7.59 -23.57
CA ASN A 199 23.16 -7.88 -24.65
C ASN A 199 22.05 -6.82 -24.72
N ALA A 200 21.72 -6.39 -25.94
CA ALA A 200 20.75 -5.31 -26.17
C ALA A 200 19.37 -5.60 -25.55
N TRP A 201 18.90 -6.84 -25.61
CA TRP A 201 17.60 -7.23 -25.05
C TRP A 201 17.50 -6.98 -23.53
N PHE A 202 18.61 -7.11 -22.79
CA PHE A 202 18.62 -6.87 -21.35
C PHE A 202 18.68 -5.37 -21.02
N ILE A 203 19.37 -4.57 -21.84
CA ILE A 203 19.31 -3.11 -21.75
C ILE A 203 17.88 -2.63 -21.97
N GLU A 204 17.22 -3.12 -23.01
CA GLU A 204 15.82 -2.78 -23.30
C GLU A 204 14.89 -3.16 -22.15
N TYR A 205 15.09 -4.33 -21.53
CA TYR A 205 14.37 -4.70 -20.31
C TYR A 205 14.56 -3.66 -19.20
N MET A 206 15.80 -3.26 -18.91
CA MET A 206 16.08 -2.27 -17.84
C MET A 206 15.51 -0.88 -18.16
N GLU A 207 15.49 -0.47 -19.43
CA GLU A 207 14.86 0.78 -19.87
C GLU A 207 13.33 0.76 -19.74
N ARG A 208 12.70 -0.36 -20.10
CA ARG A 208 11.26 -0.56 -19.88
C ARG A 208 10.95 -0.59 -18.38
N ALA A 209 11.72 -1.34 -17.59
CA ALA A 209 11.58 -1.39 -16.13
C ALA A 209 11.71 0.00 -15.50
N ARG A 210 12.68 0.82 -15.95
CA ARG A 210 12.82 2.23 -15.53
C ARG A 210 11.57 3.04 -15.79
N SER A 211 10.94 2.86 -16.94
CA SER A 211 9.72 3.58 -17.33
C SER A 211 8.55 3.21 -16.42
N VAL A 212 8.37 1.93 -16.11
CA VAL A 212 7.29 1.49 -15.22
C VAL A 212 7.56 1.86 -13.75
N LEU A 213 8.82 1.74 -13.28
CA LEU A 213 9.24 2.14 -11.94
C LEU A 213 9.08 3.64 -11.68
N ARG A 214 9.22 4.47 -12.73
CA ARG A 214 8.98 5.91 -12.61
C ARG A 214 7.55 6.21 -12.16
N GLU A 215 6.59 5.47 -12.69
CA GLU A 215 5.17 5.63 -12.37
C GLU A 215 4.77 4.88 -11.09
N ARG A 216 5.34 3.69 -10.88
CA ARG A 216 5.01 2.76 -9.80
C ARG A 216 6.30 2.24 -9.15
N PRO A 217 6.91 3.00 -8.21
CA PRO A 217 8.18 2.64 -7.59
C PRO A 217 8.02 1.50 -6.55
N CYS A 218 7.81 0.28 -7.04
CA CYS A 218 7.63 -0.93 -6.23
C CYS A 218 8.28 -2.15 -6.89
N GLY A 219 8.90 -3.04 -6.10
CA GLY A 219 9.58 -4.23 -6.59
C GLY A 219 8.66 -5.25 -7.26
N LYS A 220 7.37 -5.27 -6.92
CA LYS A 220 6.38 -6.11 -7.62
C LYS A 220 6.25 -5.78 -9.11
N VAL A 221 6.53 -4.54 -9.50
CA VAL A 221 6.34 -4.03 -10.86
C VAL A 221 7.37 -4.59 -11.84
N VAL A 222 8.60 -4.84 -11.38
CA VAL A 222 9.66 -5.40 -12.24
C VAL A 222 9.46 -6.88 -12.54
N ASN A 223 8.59 -7.55 -11.78
CA ASN A 223 8.15 -8.93 -11.97
C ASN A 223 6.94 -9.08 -12.91
N ASP A 224 6.49 -8.00 -13.56
CA ASP A 224 5.36 -8.06 -14.49
C ASP A 224 5.65 -9.04 -15.66
N PRO A 225 4.86 -10.11 -15.85
CA PRO A 225 5.08 -11.07 -16.92
C PRO A 225 5.15 -10.46 -18.31
N LEU A 226 4.40 -9.38 -18.57
CA LEU A 226 4.42 -8.70 -19.87
C LEU A 226 5.75 -8.00 -20.11
N LEU A 227 6.31 -7.36 -19.07
CA LEU A 227 7.62 -6.72 -19.13
C LEU A 227 8.74 -7.74 -19.41
N ILE A 228 8.64 -8.92 -18.80
CA ILE A 228 9.62 -10.00 -18.94
C ILE A 228 9.49 -10.67 -20.33
N MET A 229 8.28 -10.89 -20.80
CA MET A 229 7.99 -11.59 -22.05
C MET A 229 8.66 -10.90 -23.25
N ASP A 230 8.59 -9.57 -23.34
CA ASP A 230 9.19 -8.83 -24.45
C ASP A 230 10.72 -9.02 -24.54
N ALA A 231 11.38 -9.05 -23.38
CA ALA A 231 12.82 -9.25 -23.28
C ALA A 231 13.21 -10.68 -23.72
N LEU A 232 12.42 -11.66 -23.27
CA LEU A 232 12.61 -13.07 -23.62
C LEU A 232 12.31 -13.36 -25.08
N GLU A 233 11.31 -12.73 -25.67
CA GLU A 233 11.01 -12.87 -27.11
C GLU A 233 12.25 -12.50 -27.94
N THR A 234 12.90 -11.38 -27.62
CA THR A 234 14.14 -10.97 -28.29
C THR A 234 15.27 -11.97 -28.02
N ALA A 235 15.47 -12.38 -26.77
CA ALA A 235 16.50 -13.34 -26.38
C ALA A 235 16.38 -14.69 -27.08
N THR A 236 15.16 -15.14 -27.41
CA THR A 236 14.93 -16.43 -28.07
C THR A 236 15.47 -16.49 -29.49
N HIS A 237 15.77 -15.37 -30.15
CA HIS A 237 16.34 -15.33 -31.49
C HIS A 237 17.82 -15.77 -31.53
N CYS A 238 18.48 -15.84 -30.38
CA CYS A 238 19.90 -16.17 -30.22
C CYS A 238 20.02 -17.56 -29.57
N ASN A 239 20.76 -18.48 -30.19
CA ASN A 239 20.81 -19.89 -29.77
C ASN A 239 21.33 -20.06 -28.33
N THR A 240 22.31 -19.25 -27.95
CA THR A 240 22.95 -19.28 -26.62
C THR A 240 22.06 -18.61 -25.57
N CYS A 241 21.40 -17.50 -25.88
CA CYS A 241 20.46 -16.85 -24.95
C CYS A 241 19.19 -17.69 -24.72
N ARG A 242 18.65 -18.34 -25.76
CA ARG A 242 17.41 -19.11 -25.67
C ARG A 242 17.42 -20.17 -24.56
N SER A 243 18.57 -20.78 -24.26
CA SER A 243 18.65 -21.85 -23.26
C SER A 243 18.62 -21.35 -21.82
N SER A 244 19.12 -20.13 -21.55
CA SER A 244 19.39 -19.66 -20.18
C SER A 244 18.68 -18.35 -19.81
N ALA A 245 18.25 -17.55 -20.79
CA ALA A 245 17.70 -16.21 -20.55
C ALA A 245 16.51 -16.21 -19.59
N PHE A 246 15.59 -17.18 -19.72
CA PHE A 246 14.45 -17.30 -18.81
C PHE A 246 14.89 -17.51 -17.35
N LEU A 247 15.83 -18.45 -17.12
CA LEU A 247 16.28 -18.76 -15.77
C LEU A 247 17.03 -17.58 -15.16
N ASP A 248 18.01 -17.04 -15.90
CA ASP A 248 18.85 -15.96 -15.41
C ASP A 248 18.05 -14.69 -15.13
N ILE A 249 17.12 -14.31 -16.03
CA ILE A 249 16.29 -13.12 -15.81
C ILE A 249 15.35 -13.33 -14.63
N SER A 250 14.77 -14.52 -14.48
CA SER A 250 13.85 -14.81 -13.37
C SER A 250 14.58 -14.75 -12.02
N THR A 251 15.78 -15.34 -11.94
CA THR A 251 16.64 -15.25 -10.76
C THR A 251 17.06 -13.81 -10.48
N PHE A 252 17.50 -13.07 -11.49
CA PHE A 252 17.86 -11.66 -11.34
C PHE A 252 16.70 -10.83 -10.78
N ILE A 253 15.49 -10.96 -11.35
CA ILE A 253 14.35 -10.15 -10.92
C ILE A 253 13.89 -10.57 -9.52
N GLY A 254 13.71 -11.86 -9.29
CA GLY A 254 13.15 -12.40 -8.06
C GLY A 254 14.08 -12.26 -6.84
N GLU A 255 15.37 -12.51 -7.02
CA GLU A 255 16.32 -12.56 -5.91
C GLU A 255 17.11 -11.26 -5.72
N HIS A 256 17.22 -10.43 -6.76
CA HIS A 256 18.06 -9.23 -6.72
C HIS A 256 17.28 -7.95 -7.02
N PHE A 257 16.72 -7.79 -8.22
CA PHE A 257 16.20 -6.50 -8.67
C PHE A 257 14.99 -6.05 -7.84
N SER A 258 13.99 -6.92 -7.63
CA SER A 258 12.83 -6.60 -6.81
C SER A 258 13.22 -6.27 -5.37
N VAL A 259 14.20 -7.00 -4.83
CA VAL A 259 14.69 -6.80 -3.45
C VAL A 259 15.40 -5.45 -3.33
N GLU A 260 16.24 -5.10 -4.29
CA GLU A 260 16.97 -3.84 -4.28
C GLU A 260 16.06 -2.63 -4.48
N VAL A 261 15.01 -2.76 -5.29
CA VAL A 261 13.96 -1.74 -5.40
C VAL A 261 13.30 -1.47 -4.05
N GLU A 262 12.93 -2.51 -3.30
CA GLU A 262 12.30 -2.34 -1.99
C GLU A 262 13.27 -1.72 -0.96
N LYS A 263 14.53 -2.16 -0.93
CA LYS A 263 15.56 -1.53 -0.07
C LYS A 263 15.74 -0.05 -0.41
N ALA A 264 15.83 0.28 -1.70
CA ALA A 264 16.00 1.65 -2.16
C ALA A 264 14.83 2.54 -1.73
N VAL A 265 13.60 2.04 -1.82
CA VAL A 265 12.40 2.73 -1.30
C VAL A 265 12.49 2.97 0.20
N ASP A 266 12.98 1.99 0.97
CA ASP A 266 13.07 2.09 2.43
C ASP A 266 14.14 3.09 2.92
N THR A 267 15.02 3.58 2.03
CA THR A 267 16.00 4.65 2.35
C THR A 267 15.44 6.08 2.27
N VAL A 268 14.23 6.26 1.71
CA VAL A 268 13.60 7.57 1.46
C VAL A 268 12.76 8.05 2.63
#